data_AF-A0A924V9S1-F1
#
_entry.id   AF-A0A924V9S1-F1
#
_cell.length_a   1.000
_cell.length_b   1.000
_cell.length_c   1.000
_cell.angle_alpha   90.00
_cell.angle_beta   90.00
_cell.angle_gamma   90.00
#
_symmetry.space_group_name_H-M   'P 1'
#
loop_
_entity.id
_entity.type
_entity.pdbx_description
1 polymer ?
#
loop_
_entity_poly.entity_id
_entity_poly.type
_entity_poly.pdbx_seq_one_letter_code
_entity_poly.pdbx_strand_id
1 'polypeptide(L)'
;MTVIYFTDGALIDDVLVRRSLLRIPEIISELKMSQIEFVDSDLFLAMNESDAYQQLNYHQQKHLKKILQNGLYQRWLKNKIEPELIIKRTDYLRTDDLVSVFQRLSTIDALNIVTIGPGFDEIESLLRLQLKVCTNPLQDVILRDPHLNWFWTDIKSQIQLHS
;
A
#
# COMPACT_ATOMS: atom_id res chain seq x y z
N MET A 1 14.63 -5.41 13.83
CA MET A 1 13.91 -6.25 12.87
C MET A 1 12.96 -5.41 12.04
N THR A 2 13.21 -5.28 10.74
CA THR A 2 12.30 -4.67 9.77
C THR A 2 11.39 -5.72 9.14
N VAL A 3 10.09 -5.50 9.27
CA VAL A 3 9.03 -6.31 8.69
C VAL A 3 8.33 -5.48 7.63
N ILE A 4 8.26 -6.01 6.40
CA ILE A 4 7.44 -5.45 5.34
C ILE A 4 6.07 -6.11 5.38
N TYR A 5 5.01 -5.32 5.48
CA TYR A 5 3.64 -5.81 5.49
C TYR A 5 2.87 -5.31 4.27
N PHE A 6 2.56 -6.20 3.33
CA PHE A 6 1.67 -5.91 2.22
C PHE A 6 0.22 -5.97 2.71
N THR A 7 -0.40 -4.81 2.86
CA THR A 7 -1.79 -4.66 3.34
C THR A 7 -2.77 -5.06 2.24
N ASP A 8 -4.04 -5.26 2.56
CA ASP A 8 -5.10 -5.24 1.53
C ASP A 8 -6.02 -4.03 1.70
N GLY A 9 -5.47 -2.92 2.20
CA GLY A 9 -6.21 -1.67 2.40
C GLY A 9 -6.84 -1.09 1.13
N ALA A 10 -7.96 -0.39 1.31
CA ALA A 10 -8.95 -0.05 0.28
C ALA A 10 -8.91 1.42 -0.20
N LEU A 11 -7.76 2.12 -0.19
CA LEU A 11 -7.74 3.49 -0.71
C LEU A 11 -7.52 3.56 -2.23
N ILE A 12 -7.30 2.42 -2.90
CA ILE A 12 -7.22 2.37 -4.36
C ILE A 12 -8.57 2.74 -5.01
N ASP A 13 -9.71 2.61 -4.32
CA ASP A 13 -11.01 3.00 -4.87
C ASP A 13 -11.16 4.52 -4.99
N ASP A 14 -10.35 5.29 -4.26
CA ASP A 14 -10.28 6.75 -4.36
C ASP A 14 -9.43 7.19 -5.56
N VAL A 15 -10.05 7.94 -6.47
CA VAL A 15 -9.39 8.46 -7.68
C VAL A 15 -8.25 9.42 -7.37
N LEU A 16 -8.31 10.19 -6.29
CA LEU A 16 -7.25 11.11 -5.88
C LEU A 16 -5.99 10.35 -5.44
N VAL A 17 -6.19 9.23 -4.75
CA VAL A 17 -5.10 8.31 -4.38
C VAL A 17 -4.50 7.70 -5.63
N ARG A 18 -5.32 7.15 -6.55
CA ARG A 18 -4.81 6.56 -7.81
C ARG A 18 -4.03 7.59 -8.65
N ARG A 19 -4.56 8.79 -8.84
CA ARG A 19 -3.88 9.89 -9.55
C ARG A 19 -2.56 10.27 -8.88
N SER A 20 -2.54 10.33 -7.55
CA SER A 20 -1.32 10.64 -6.80
C SER A 20 -0.26 9.55 -6.98
N LEU A 21 -0.65 8.26 -7.01
CA LEU A 21 0.27 7.16 -7.25
C LEU A 21 0.92 7.22 -8.64
N LEU A 22 0.23 7.75 -9.66
CA LEU A 22 0.79 7.95 -11.00
C LEU A 22 1.96 8.95 -11.05
N ARG A 23 2.23 9.69 -9.98
CA ARG A 23 3.40 10.58 -9.88
C ARG A 23 4.65 9.85 -9.36
N ILE A 24 4.52 8.60 -8.91
CA ILE A 24 5.62 7.78 -8.42
C ILE A 24 6.23 7.00 -9.60
N PRO A 25 7.52 7.20 -9.96
CA PRO A 25 8.11 6.58 -11.14
C PRO A 25 8.03 5.04 -11.17
N GLU A 26 8.20 4.41 -10.02
CA GLU A 26 8.16 2.96 -9.85
C GLU A 26 6.75 2.41 -10.12
N ILE A 27 5.71 3.17 -9.76
CA ILE A 27 4.32 2.83 -10.11
C ILE A 27 4.12 2.89 -11.62
N ILE A 28 4.58 3.96 -12.27
CA ILE A 28 4.46 4.13 -13.73
C ILE A 28 5.16 2.98 -14.45
N SER A 29 6.36 2.60 -14.01
CA SER A 29 7.12 1.50 -14.60
C SER A 29 6.38 0.17 -14.49
N GLU A 30 5.86 -0.17 -13.31
CA GLU A 30 5.10 -1.41 -13.09
C GLU A 30 3.81 -1.44 -13.93
N LEU A 31 3.06 -0.32 -14.00
CA LEU A 31 1.87 -0.22 -14.83
C LEU A 31 2.17 -0.42 -16.31
N LYS A 32 3.27 0.16 -16.83
CA LYS A 32 3.68 -0.04 -18.23
C LYS A 32 4.00 -1.50 -18.54
N MET A 33 4.72 -2.17 -17.62
CA MET A 33 5.11 -3.57 -17.82
C MET A 33 3.89 -4.49 -17.82
N SER A 34 2.91 -4.23 -16.95
CA SER A 34 1.72 -5.08 -16.81
C SER A 34 0.53 -4.68 -17.68
N GLN A 35 0.60 -3.60 -18.46
CA GLN A 35 -0.50 -3.18 -19.36
C GLN A 35 -0.93 -4.28 -20.33
N ILE A 36 0.01 -5.11 -20.79
CA ILE A 36 -0.28 -6.23 -21.71
C ILE A 36 -1.13 -7.34 -21.06
N GLU A 37 -1.21 -7.38 -19.74
CA GLU A 37 -1.97 -8.37 -18.98
C GLU A 37 -3.45 -7.98 -18.83
N PHE A 38 -3.82 -6.74 -19.18
CA PHE A 38 -5.16 -6.21 -19.09
C PHE A 38 -5.79 -6.11 -20.47
N VAL A 39 -6.59 -7.12 -20.82
CA VAL A 39 -7.35 -7.16 -22.07
C VAL A 39 -8.46 -6.11 -22.02
N ASP A 40 -8.58 -5.31 -23.08
CA ASP A 40 -9.61 -4.27 -23.26
C ASP A 40 -9.71 -3.25 -22.12
N SER A 41 -8.61 -2.99 -21.41
CA SER A 41 -8.58 -2.03 -20.31
C SER A 41 -7.28 -1.26 -20.29
N ASP A 42 -7.35 0.07 -20.31
CA ASP A 42 -6.20 0.95 -20.15
C ASP A 42 -5.96 1.21 -18.65
N LEU A 43 -4.80 0.79 -18.15
CA LEU A 43 -4.46 0.94 -16.74
C LEU A 43 -4.25 2.40 -16.34
N PHE A 44 -3.68 3.22 -17.23
CA PHE A 44 -3.49 4.65 -16.97
C PHE A 44 -4.82 5.38 -16.92
N LEU A 45 -5.78 4.99 -17.75
CA LEU A 45 -7.14 5.50 -17.70
C LEU A 45 -7.84 5.07 -16.39
N ALA A 46 -7.78 3.80 -16.03
CA ALA A 46 -8.34 3.28 -14.76
C ALA A 46 -7.71 3.96 -13.52
N MET A 47 -6.44 4.34 -13.60
CA MET A 47 -5.78 5.08 -12.53
C MET A 47 -6.19 6.57 -12.48
N ASN A 48 -6.66 7.15 -13.58
CA ASN A 48 -7.06 8.56 -13.63
C ASN A 48 -8.57 8.79 -13.48
N GLU A 49 -9.40 7.78 -13.75
CA GLU A 49 -10.86 7.92 -13.83
C GLU A 49 -11.57 6.86 -12.99
N SER A 50 -12.65 7.25 -12.31
CA SER A 50 -13.45 6.34 -11.50
C SER A 50 -14.24 5.36 -12.36
N ASP A 51 -14.84 5.82 -13.45
CA ASP A 51 -15.67 4.99 -14.32
C ASP A 51 -14.84 3.89 -14.99
N ALA A 52 -13.65 4.23 -15.50
CA ALA A 52 -12.72 3.25 -16.07
C ALA A 52 -12.22 2.24 -15.02
N TYR A 53 -11.97 2.68 -13.78
CA TYR A 53 -11.62 1.77 -12.69
C TYR A 53 -12.77 0.80 -12.36
N GLN A 54 -14.00 1.30 -12.31
CA GLN A 54 -15.20 0.50 -12.01
C GLN A 54 -15.53 -0.51 -13.11
N GLN A 55 -15.11 -0.26 -14.35
CA GLN A 55 -15.24 -1.21 -15.46
C GLN A 55 -14.29 -2.41 -15.34
N LEU A 56 -13.19 -2.28 -14.58
CA LEU A 56 -12.33 -3.42 -14.28
C LEU A 56 -13.11 -4.45 -13.47
N ASN A 57 -13.04 -5.72 -13.87
CA ASN A 57 -13.63 -6.78 -13.06
C ASN A 57 -12.84 -7.00 -11.75
N TYR A 58 -13.42 -7.77 -10.82
CA TYR A 58 -12.80 -8.04 -9.52
C TYR A 58 -11.36 -8.57 -9.60
N HIS A 59 -11.06 -9.47 -10.56
CA HIS A 59 -9.72 -10.02 -10.73
C HIS A 59 -8.74 -8.97 -11.25
N GLN A 60 -9.18 -8.12 -12.19
CA GLN A 60 -8.38 -7.01 -12.71
C GLN A 60 -8.10 -5.96 -11.62
N GLN A 61 -9.09 -5.57 -10.81
CA GLN A 61 -8.88 -4.64 -9.70
C GLN A 61 -7.89 -5.20 -8.66
N LYS A 62 -8.04 -6.49 -8.30
CA LYS A 62 -7.12 -7.18 -7.40
C LYS A 62 -5.71 -7.25 -7.97
N HIS A 63 -5.58 -7.49 -9.27
CA HIS A 63 -4.28 -7.54 -9.94
C HIS A 63 -3.62 -6.16 -10.02
N LEU A 64 -4.40 -5.12 -10.36
CA LEU A 64 -3.93 -3.74 -10.37
C LEU A 64 -3.39 -3.35 -8.99
N LYS A 65 -4.09 -3.70 -7.91
CA LYS A 65 -3.60 -3.47 -6.54
C LYS A 65 -2.23 -4.10 -6.29
N LYS A 66 -2.02 -5.34 -6.75
CA LYS A 66 -0.73 -6.03 -6.63
C LYS A 66 0.38 -5.30 -7.41
N ILE A 67 0.07 -4.80 -8.61
CA ILE A 67 1.00 -4.00 -9.42
C ILE A 67 1.39 -2.71 -8.69
N LEU A 68 0.42 -2.00 -8.11
CA LEU A 68 0.70 -0.78 -7.33
C LEU A 68 1.53 -1.08 -6.08
N GLN A 69 1.23 -2.17 -5.38
CA GLN A 69 2.03 -2.62 -4.23
C GLN A 69 3.46 -2.98 -4.62
N ASN A 70 3.65 -3.65 -5.76
CA ASN A 70 4.98 -3.93 -6.28
C ASN A 70 5.73 -2.63 -6.56
N GLY A 71 5.10 -1.62 -7.19
CA GLY A 71 5.74 -0.33 -7.44
C GLY A 71 6.13 0.40 -6.16
N LEU A 72 5.27 0.39 -5.15
CA LEU A 72 5.58 0.91 -3.81
C LEU A 72 6.71 0.12 -3.13
N TYR A 73 6.78 -1.19 -3.32
CA TYR A 73 7.87 -2.01 -2.80
C TYR A 73 9.19 -1.75 -3.52
N GLN A 74 9.18 -1.60 -4.85
CA GLN A 74 10.36 -1.19 -5.63
C GLN A 74 10.87 0.18 -5.18
N ARG A 75 9.96 1.10 -4.87
CA ARG A 75 10.30 2.39 -4.27
C ARG A 75 10.99 2.21 -2.92
N TRP A 76 10.43 1.38 -2.05
CA TRP A 76 11.01 1.08 -0.74
C TRP A 76 12.42 0.48 -0.84
N LEU A 77 12.67 -0.42 -1.79
CA LEU A 77 13.98 -1.06 -2.00
C LEU A 77 15.09 -0.03 -2.27
N LYS A 78 14.77 1.15 -2.80
CA LYS A 78 15.75 2.23 -3.01
C LYS A 78 16.34 2.78 -1.71
N ASN A 79 15.69 2.54 -0.57
CA ASN A 79 16.22 2.91 0.75
C ASN A 79 17.38 2.01 1.20
N LYS A 80 17.68 0.92 0.47
CA LYS A 80 18.76 -0.05 0.78
C LYS A 80 18.68 -0.65 2.19
N ILE A 81 17.48 -0.70 2.75
CA ILE A 81 17.19 -1.44 3.98
C ILE A 81 16.69 -2.80 3.52
N GLU A 82 17.31 -3.88 3.97
CA GLU A 82 16.81 -5.23 3.68
C GLU A 82 15.74 -5.62 4.70
N PRO A 83 14.63 -6.26 4.27
CA PRO A 83 13.60 -6.67 5.20
C PRO A 83 13.96 -8.06 5.74
N GLU A 84 13.98 -8.21 7.06
CA GLU A 84 14.19 -9.54 7.66
C GLU A 84 12.95 -10.44 7.52
N LEU A 85 11.76 -9.85 7.31
CA LEU A 85 10.52 -10.60 7.10
C LEU A 85 9.56 -9.85 6.17
N ILE A 86 8.90 -10.59 5.28
CA ILE A 86 7.81 -10.10 4.43
C ILE A 86 6.54 -10.85 4.79
N ILE A 87 5.49 -10.12 5.10
CA ILE A 87 4.15 -10.63 5.41
C ILE A 87 3.19 -10.05 4.37
N LYS A 88 2.33 -10.89 3.79
CA LYS A 88 1.28 -10.44 2.88
C LYS A 88 -0.08 -10.82 3.42
N ARG A 89 -1.02 -9.87 3.48
CA ARG A 89 -2.39 -10.13 3.94
C ARG A 89 -3.07 -11.28 3.20
N THR A 90 -2.76 -11.44 1.92
CA THR A 90 -3.29 -12.49 1.04
C THR A 90 -2.86 -13.90 1.41
N ASP A 91 -1.79 -14.05 2.19
CA ASP A 91 -1.26 -15.36 2.59
C ASP A 91 -2.00 -15.92 3.81
N TYR A 92 -2.93 -15.14 4.38
CA TYR A 92 -3.70 -15.48 5.57
C TYR A 92 -5.19 -15.55 5.23
N LEU A 93 -5.80 -16.71 5.46
CA LEU A 93 -7.25 -16.88 5.26
C LEU A 93 -8.05 -16.14 6.33
N ARG A 94 -7.59 -16.22 7.59
CA ARG A 94 -8.24 -15.58 8.74
C ARG A 94 -7.42 -14.41 9.25
N THR A 95 -8.12 -13.33 9.57
CA THR A 95 -7.53 -12.13 10.17
C THR A 95 -6.85 -12.47 11.52
N ASP A 96 -7.44 -13.35 12.33
CA ASP A 96 -6.88 -13.78 13.63
C ASP A 96 -5.47 -14.39 13.52
N ASP A 97 -5.21 -15.15 12.46
CA ASP A 97 -3.90 -15.80 12.26
C ASP A 97 -2.82 -14.74 12.06
N LEU A 98 -3.13 -13.73 11.25
CA LEU A 98 -2.25 -12.60 10.98
C LEU A 98 -2.00 -11.74 12.23
N VAL A 99 -3.05 -11.49 13.01
CA VAL A 99 -2.94 -10.83 14.31
C VAL A 99 -2.00 -11.59 15.24
N SER A 100 -2.14 -12.92 15.31
CA SER A 100 -1.28 -13.75 16.16
C SER A 100 0.20 -13.66 15.75
N VAL A 101 0.49 -13.52 14.45
CA VAL A 101 1.87 -13.30 13.96
C VAL A 101 2.41 -11.96 14.46
N PHE A 102 1.64 -10.88 14.31
CA PHE A 102 2.07 -9.56 14.78
C PHE A 102 2.19 -9.48 16.31
N GLN A 103 1.35 -10.18 17.06
CA GLN A 103 1.50 -10.31 18.52
C GLN A 103 2.79 -11.03 18.92
N ARG A 104 3.25 -12.01 18.16
CA ARG A 104 4.56 -12.65 18.43
C ARG A 104 5.70 -11.68 18.12
N LEU A 105 5.60 -10.97 17.00
CA LEU A 105 6.61 -9.98 16.59
C LEU A 105 6.69 -8.80 17.56
N SER A 106 5.61 -8.43 18.24
CA SER A 106 5.59 -7.32 19.19
C SER A 106 6.49 -7.52 20.40
N THR A 107 7.00 -8.73 20.63
CA THR A 107 7.97 -9.03 21.69
C THR A 107 9.40 -8.60 21.33
N ILE A 108 9.65 -8.15 20.09
CA ILE A 108 10.95 -7.72 19.60
C ILE A 108 11.15 -6.23 19.92
N ASP A 109 12.15 -5.90 20.74
CA ASP A 109 12.40 -4.54 21.23
C ASP A 109 12.56 -3.49 20.12
N ALA A 110 13.23 -3.84 19.03
CA ALA A 110 13.47 -2.98 17.86
C ALA A 110 12.68 -3.44 16.63
N LEU A 111 11.38 -3.69 16.80
CA LEU A 111 10.47 -4.00 15.71
C LEU A 111 10.15 -2.75 14.88
N ASN A 112 10.30 -2.86 13.57
CA ASN A 112 10.00 -1.81 12.61
C ASN A 112 9.07 -2.38 11.53
N ILE A 113 7.84 -1.90 11.42
CA ILE A 113 6.87 -2.41 10.43
C ILE A 113 6.61 -1.35 9.37
N VAL A 114 6.94 -1.68 8.12
CA VAL A 114 6.66 -0.81 6.97
C VAL A 114 5.54 -1.41 6.15
N THR A 115 4.46 -0.65 5.97
CA THR A 115 3.32 -1.12 5.18
C THR A 115 3.46 -0.76 3.70
N ILE A 116 3.10 -1.71 2.84
CA ILE A 116 3.09 -1.57 1.38
C ILE A 116 1.65 -1.71 0.90
N GLY A 117 1.03 -0.58 0.60
CA GLY A 117 -0.30 -0.51 0.03
C GLY A 117 -0.79 0.93 -0.01
N PRO A 118 -1.70 1.27 -0.94
CA PRO A 118 -2.43 2.53 -0.86
C PRO A 118 -3.49 2.39 0.24
N GLY A 119 -3.04 2.43 1.50
CA GLY A 119 -3.90 2.36 2.67
C GLY A 119 -3.70 1.12 3.55
N PHE A 120 -4.53 1.08 4.57
CA PHE A 120 -4.49 0.10 5.64
C PHE A 120 -5.75 -0.76 5.63
N ASP A 121 -5.59 -1.98 6.11
CA ASP A 121 -6.66 -2.95 6.28
C ASP A 121 -7.23 -2.90 7.69
N GLU A 122 -8.25 -3.71 7.92
CA GLU A 122 -9.02 -3.80 9.18
C GLU A 122 -8.17 -4.06 10.44
N ILE A 123 -6.95 -4.59 10.29
CA ILE A 123 -6.08 -4.87 11.45
C ILE A 123 -5.27 -3.67 11.92
N GLU A 124 -5.24 -2.57 11.18
CA GLU A 124 -4.41 -1.41 11.54
C GLU A 124 -4.67 -0.90 12.96
N SER A 125 -5.94 -0.71 13.31
CA SER A 125 -6.32 -0.20 14.63
C SER A 125 -5.86 -1.16 15.74
N LEU A 126 -5.96 -2.47 15.48
CA LEU A 126 -5.54 -3.50 16.41
C LEU A 126 -4.01 -3.54 16.54
N LEU A 127 -3.29 -3.48 15.42
CA LEU A 127 -1.83 -3.43 15.42
C LEU A 127 -1.33 -2.17 16.12
N ARG A 128 -1.92 -1.00 15.86
CA ARG A 128 -1.60 0.24 16.58
C ARG A 128 -1.86 0.13 18.08
N LEU A 129 -2.88 -0.62 18.50
CA LEU A 129 -3.20 -0.81 19.92
C LEU A 129 -2.27 -1.81 20.61
N GLN A 130 -1.89 -2.88 19.92
CA GLN A 130 -1.06 -3.95 20.48
C GLN A 130 0.44 -3.63 20.42
N LEU A 131 0.90 -2.92 19.39
CA LEU A 131 2.30 -2.54 19.19
C LEU A 131 2.68 -1.25 19.92
N LYS A 132 1.77 -0.69 20.72
CA LYS A 132 1.90 0.61 21.42
C LYS A 132 3.01 0.69 22.48
N VAL A 133 3.79 -0.37 22.68
CA VAL A 133 4.84 -0.43 23.72
C VAL A 133 6.20 0.05 23.22
N CYS A 134 6.48 0.07 21.90
CA CYS A 134 7.72 0.62 21.35
C CYS A 134 7.46 1.48 20.10
N THR A 135 7.68 2.80 20.21
CA THR A 135 8.11 3.70 19.09
C THR A 135 7.26 3.85 17.81
N ASN A 136 5.93 3.72 17.85
CA ASN A 136 5.05 3.96 16.69
C ASN A 136 5.48 3.17 15.43
N PRO A 137 5.44 1.83 15.49
CA PRO A 137 6.16 0.97 14.58
C PRO A 137 5.48 0.79 13.22
N LEU A 138 4.26 1.30 13.03
CA LEU A 138 3.48 1.23 11.80
C LEU A 138 3.62 2.53 11.01
N GLN A 139 4.38 2.48 9.93
CA GLN A 139 4.53 3.60 9.01
C GLN A 139 4.39 3.09 7.58
N ASP A 140 3.50 3.71 6.80
CA ASP A 140 3.40 3.37 5.39
C ASP A 140 4.61 3.88 4.62
N VAL A 141 4.94 3.17 3.54
CA VAL A 141 6.08 3.49 2.67
C VAL A 141 6.03 4.91 2.12
N ILE A 142 4.84 5.46 1.91
CA ILE A 142 4.66 6.81 1.36
C ILE A 142 5.05 7.85 2.42
N LEU A 143 4.58 7.70 3.67
CA LEU A 143 4.91 8.57 4.80
C LEU A 143 6.40 8.52 5.18
N ARG A 144 7.06 7.38 4.97
CA ARG A 144 8.49 7.23 5.26
C ARG A 144 9.40 7.83 4.23
N ASP A 145 8.94 7.96 3.00
CA ASP A 145 9.78 8.44 1.91
C ASP A 145 9.80 9.98 1.88
N PRO A 146 10.95 10.62 2.17
CA PRO A 146 11.04 12.08 2.19
C PRO A 146 10.69 12.73 0.85
N HIS A 147 10.83 12.00 -0.25
CA HIS A 147 10.47 12.47 -1.59
C HIS A 147 8.98 12.35 -1.88
N LEU A 148 8.19 11.71 -1.01
CA LEU A 148 6.74 11.54 -1.12
C LEU A 148 5.95 12.30 -0.05
N ASN A 149 6.59 13.19 0.72
CA ASN A 149 5.95 14.05 1.74
C ASN A 149 4.76 14.88 1.20
N TRP A 150 4.72 15.13 -0.11
CA TRP A 150 3.62 15.81 -0.79
C TRP A 150 2.34 14.94 -0.88
N PHE A 151 2.45 13.61 -0.88
CA PHE A 151 1.36 12.70 -1.28
C PHE A 151 0.09 12.88 -0.46
N TRP A 152 0.17 12.66 0.85
CA TRP A 152 -1.01 12.76 1.72
C TRP A 152 -1.45 14.21 1.96
N THR A 153 -0.51 15.15 1.85
CA THR A 153 -0.79 16.60 1.95
C THR A 153 -1.64 17.05 0.76
N ASP A 154 -1.29 16.64 -0.45
CA ASP A 154 -1.99 16.97 -1.69
C ASP A 154 -3.38 16.33 -1.73
N ILE A 155 -3.52 15.07 -1.29
CA ILE A 155 -4.83 14.42 -1.24
C ILE A 155 -5.77 15.16 -0.27
N LYS A 156 -5.27 15.51 0.93
CA LYS A 156 -6.06 16.27 1.92
C LYS A 156 -6.50 17.63 1.39
N SER A 157 -5.62 18.35 0.69
CA SER A 157 -5.96 19.67 0.14
C SER A 157 -6.99 19.57 -0.99
N GLN A 158 -6.90 18.56 -1.84
CA GLN A 158 -7.88 18.32 -2.91
C GLN A 158 -9.26 17.98 -2.36
N ILE A 159 -9.35 17.17 -1.30
CA ILE A 159 -10.63 16.87 -0.62
C ILE A 159 -11.26 18.16 -0.09
N GLN A 160 -10.48 19.03 0.55
CA GLN A 160 -10.96 20.30 1.10
C GLN A 160 -11.46 21.28 0.03
N LEU A 161 -10.87 21.27 -1.17
CA LEU A 161 -11.29 22.12 -2.29
C LEU A 161 -12.60 21.66 -2.93
N HIS A 162 -12.97 20.38 -2.76
CA HIS A 162 -14.15 19.77 -3.33
C HIS A 162 -15.28 19.53 -2.30
N SER A 163 -15.09 19.97 -1.05
CA SER A 163 -16.09 19.96 0.04
C SER A 163 -16.80 21.30 0.15
#